data_AF-A0A850DLN6-F1
#
_entry.id   AF-A0A850DLN6-F1
#
_cell.length_a   1.000
_cell.length_b   1.000
_cell.length_c   1.000
_cell.angle_alpha   90.00
_cell.angle_beta   90.00
_cell.angle_gamma   90.00
#
_symmetry.space_group_name_H-M   'P 1'
#
loop_
_entity.id
_entity.type
_entity.pdbx_description
1 polymer ?
#
loop_
_entity_poly.entity_id
_entity_poly.type
_entity_poly.pdbx_seq_one_letter_code
_entity_poly.pdbx_strand_id
1 'polypeptide(L)'
;MSSIKIGTADFTGRVVSGVILEGEPGSVVLRQLFPGEPADIGVIDQIEAVSAQLTIHPGHRRAWTETDRSALAQFFADRYRDRSRFADLLECVAVLGGSANAR
;
A
#
# COMPACT_ATOMS: atom_id res chain seq x y z
N MET A 1 15.05 7.64 -4.56
CA MET A 1 14.04 6.63 -4.91
C MET A 1 12.68 7.28 -4.75
N SER A 2 11.89 7.36 -5.82
CA SER A 2 10.52 7.89 -5.70
C SER A 2 9.66 6.85 -4.96
N SER A 3 8.73 7.31 -4.14
CA SER A 3 7.76 6.44 -3.48
C SER A 3 6.40 7.11 -3.50
N ILE A 4 5.37 6.29 -3.63
CA ILE A 4 4.00 6.75 -3.72
C ILE A 4 3.27 6.35 -2.46
N LYS A 5 2.83 7.34 -1.70
CA LYS A 5 1.99 7.11 -0.52
C LYS A 5 0.57 6.69 -0.93
N ILE A 6 0.09 5.59 -0.37
CA ILE A 6 -1.28 5.09 -0.62
C ILE A 6 -2.24 5.39 0.53
N GLY A 7 -1.73 5.60 1.74
CA GLY A 7 -2.55 5.93 2.90
C GLY A 7 -1.78 5.97 4.20
N THR A 8 -2.45 6.41 5.26
CA THR A 8 -1.96 6.35 6.64
C THR A 8 -3.07 5.84 7.54
N ALA A 9 -2.73 5.03 8.52
CA ALA A 9 -3.64 4.49 9.50
C ALA A 9 -3.03 4.57 10.91
N ASP A 10 -3.89 4.72 11.90
CA ASP A 10 -3.54 4.57 13.31
C ASP A 10 -3.90 3.17 13.78
N PHE A 11 -2.95 2.46 14.37
CA PHE A 11 -3.14 1.14 14.96
C PHE A 11 -2.45 1.09 16.32
N THR A 12 -3.24 0.90 17.37
CA THR A 12 -2.76 0.75 18.75
C THR A 12 -1.79 1.86 19.20
N GLY A 13 -2.04 3.10 18.75
CA GLY A 13 -1.19 4.26 19.07
C GLY A 13 0.07 4.37 18.19
N ARG A 14 0.15 3.61 17.11
CA ARG A 14 1.19 3.72 16.07
C ARG A 14 0.58 4.31 14.82
N VAL A 15 1.29 5.26 14.23
CA VAL A 15 0.93 5.80 12.93
C VAL A 15 1.71 5.04 11.87
N VAL A 16 1.02 4.42 10.92
CA VAL A 16 1.60 3.57 9.88
C VAL A 16 1.20 4.11 8.52
N SER A 17 2.16 4.24 7.60
CA SER A 17 1.93 4.65 6.24
C SER A 17 2.26 3.52 5.28
N GLY A 18 1.36 3.25 4.34
CA GLY A 18 1.63 2.37 3.21
C GLY A 18 2.24 3.16 2.06
N VAL A 19 3.35 2.67 1.52
CA VAL A 19 4.03 3.25 0.35
C VAL A 19 4.32 2.18 -0.69
N ILE A 20 4.14 2.53 -1.97
CA ILE A 20 4.59 1.73 -3.10
C ILE A 20 5.96 2.27 -3.51
N LEU A 21 6.95 1.39 -3.61
CA LEU A 21 8.27 1.74 -4.12
C LEU A 21 8.28 1.68 -5.64
N GLU A 22 8.98 2.62 -6.26
CA GLU A 22 9.18 2.62 -7.71
C GLU A 22 9.94 1.34 -8.13
N GLY A 23 9.35 0.57 -9.06
CA GLY A 23 9.94 -0.68 -9.55
C GLY A 23 9.38 -1.97 -8.92
N GLU A 24 8.56 -1.87 -7.87
CA GLU A 24 7.91 -3.03 -7.23
C GLU A 24 6.37 -2.95 -7.32
N PRO A 25 5.78 -2.99 -8.54
CA PRO A 25 4.33 -3.00 -8.70
C PRO A 25 3.76 -4.29 -8.12
N GLY A 26 2.94 -4.18 -7.07
CA GLY A 26 2.30 -5.31 -6.40
C GLY A 26 2.66 -5.47 -4.93
N SER A 27 3.63 -4.70 -4.43
CA SER A 27 4.02 -4.70 -3.01
C SER A 27 3.80 -3.33 -2.36
N VAL A 28 3.35 -3.34 -1.11
CA VAL A 28 3.19 -2.13 -0.28
C VAL A 28 4.09 -2.25 0.93
N VAL A 29 5.06 -1.34 1.03
CA VAL A 29 5.90 -1.20 2.22
C VAL A 29 5.12 -0.46 3.29
N LEU A 30 5.09 -1.03 4.49
CA LEU A 30 4.54 -0.42 5.68
C LEU A 30 5.65 0.30 6.44
N ARG A 31 5.49 1.61 6.62
CA ARG A 31 6.42 2.46 7.36
C ARG A 31 5.74 3.01 8.60
N GLN A 32 6.26 2.68 9.78
CA GLN A 32 5.83 3.31 11.03
C GLN A 32 6.39 4.74 11.07
N LEU A 33 5.57 5.73 11.39
CA LEU A 33 5.93 7.15 11.50
C LEU A 33 5.97 7.66 12.95
N PHE A 34 5.32 6.94 13.88
CA PHE A 34 5.22 7.28 15.30
C PHE A 34 5.06 5.98 16.12
N PRO A 35 5.57 5.88 17.37
CA PRO A 35 6.20 6.89 18.23
C PRO A 35 7.70 7.18 18.02
N GLY A 36 8.36 6.49 17.09
CA GLY A 36 9.79 6.64 16.85
C GLY A 36 10.13 7.29 15.51
N GLU A 37 11.40 7.22 15.15
CA GLU A 37 11.84 7.58 13.81
C GLU A 37 11.15 6.71 12.75
N PRO A 38 10.90 7.27 11.54
CA PRO A 38 10.30 6.51 10.46
C PRO A 38 11.10 5.24 10.13
N ALA A 39 10.46 4.08 10.24
CA ALA A 39 11.10 2.79 10.00
C ALA A 39 10.18 1.86 9.20
N ASP A 40 10.78 1.10 8.28
CA ASP A 40 10.07 0.08 7.51
C ASP A 40 9.85 -1.15 8.39
N ILE A 41 8.59 -1.50 8.60
CA ILE A 41 8.18 -2.51 9.56
C ILE A 41 7.66 -3.79 8.90
N GLY A 42 7.28 -3.72 7.62
CA GLY A 42 6.85 -4.88 6.86
C GLY A 42 6.50 -4.54 5.43
N VAL A 43 6.18 -5.58 4.66
CA VAL A 43 5.75 -5.48 3.28
C VAL A 43 4.49 -6.32 3.12
N ILE A 44 3.50 -5.78 2.42
CA ILE A 44 2.33 -6.53 1.97
C ILE A 44 2.62 -6.93 0.52
N ASP A 45 2.88 -8.21 0.30
CA ASP A 45 3.13 -8.77 -1.02
C ASP A 45 1.85 -9.35 -1.63
N GLN A 46 1.85 -9.50 -2.95
CA GLN A 46 0.78 -10.17 -3.71
C GLN A 46 -0.60 -9.56 -3.48
N ILE A 47 -0.73 -8.23 -3.59
CA ILE A 47 -2.05 -7.57 -3.58
C ILE A 47 -2.77 -7.82 -4.93
N GLU A 48 -2.96 -9.08 -5.28
CA GLU A 48 -3.79 -9.52 -6.40
C GLU A 48 -5.03 -10.22 -5.85
N ALA A 49 -6.18 -9.87 -6.43
CA ALA A 49 -7.57 -10.35 -6.34
C ALA A 49 -8.09 -11.28 -5.21
N VAL A 50 -7.29 -12.07 -4.48
CA VAL A 50 -7.78 -13.13 -3.59
C VAL A 50 -7.10 -13.18 -2.21
N SER A 51 -5.89 -12.65 -2.01
CA SER A 51 -5.22 -12.72 -0.70
C SER A 51 -3.99 -11.81 -0.60
N ALA A 52 -4.04 -10.77 0.23
CA ALA A 52 -2.85 -9.99 0.59
C ALA A 52 -2.09 -10.66 1.75
N GLN A 53 -0.77 -10.85 1.59
CA GLN A 53 0.07 -11.45 2.64
C GLN A 53 1.00 -10.39 3.25
N LEU A 54 0.92 -10.21 4.56
CA LEU A 54 1.78 -9.29 5.29
C LEU A 54 3.03 -10.01 5.83
N THR A 55 4.18 -9.67 5.29
CA THR A 55 5.49 -10.10 5.79
C THR A 55 6.06 -9.03 6.72
N ILE A 56 6.18 -9.35 8.01
CA ILE A 56 6.75 -8.43 9.02
C ILE A 56 8.22 -8.74 9.26
N HIS A 57 9.04 -7.70 9.23
CA HIS A 57 10.46 -7.80 9.55
C HIS A 57 10.67 -8.38 10.96
N PRO A 58 11.62 -9.32 11.14
CA PRO A 58 11.84 -9.99 12.42
C PRO A 58 12.02 -9.04 13.62
N GLY A 59 12.66 -7.89 13.40
CA GLY A 59 12.87 -6.85 14.43
C GLY A 59 11.58 -6.16 14.92
N HIS A 60 10.49 -6.24 14.15
CA HIS A 60 9.23 -5.54 14.43
C HIS A 60 8.10 -6.47 14.87
N ARG A 61 8.33 -7.80 14.92
CA ARG A 61 7.31 -8.81 15.25
C ARG A 61 6.73 -8.70 16.66
N ARG A 62 7.45 -8.12 17.61
CA ARG A 62 7.11 -8.17 19.05
C ARG A 62 5.92 -7.30 19.48
N ALA A 63 5.37 -6.50 18.59
CA ALA A 63 4.62 -5.32 19.05
C ALA A 63 3.22 -5.16 18.44
N TRP A 64 2.80 -6.10 17.58
CA TRP A 64 1.55 -6.07 16.84
C TRP A 64 0.79 -7.37 17.11
N THR A 65 -0.50 -7.28 17.43
CA THR A 65 -1.34 -8.47 17.57
C THR A 65 -1.66 -9.05 16.21
N GLU A 66 -2.09 -10.31 16.14
CA GLU A 66 -2.52 -10.90 14.86
C GLU A 66 -3.67 -10.12 14.23
N THR A 67 -4.61 -9.65 15.06
CA THR A 67 -5.72 -8.79 14.64
C THR A 67 -5.23 -7.50 13.98
N ASP A 68 -4.23 -6.83 14.56
CA ASP A 68 -3.63 -5.63 13.96
C ASP A 68 -3.04 -5.97 12.59
N ARG A 69 -2.29 -7.07 12.49
CA ARG A 69 -1.66 -7.50 11.24
C ARG A 69 -2.68 -7.76 10.14
N SER A 70 -3.74 -8.49 10.44
CA SER A 70 -4.82 -8.77 9.49
C SER A 70 -5.55 -7.49 9.06
N ALA A 71 -5.84 -6.59 10.01
CA ALA A 71 -6.51 -5.33 9.72
C ALA A 71 -5.65 -4.40 8.86
N LEU A 72 -4.34 -4.35 9.12
CA LEU A 72 -3.37 -3.58 8.33
C LEU A 72 -3.20 -4.12 6.91
N ALA A 73 -3.08 -5.45 6.79
CA ALA A 73 -3.02 -6.11 5.50
C ALA A 73 -4.25 -5.76 4.65
N GLN A 74 -5.44 -5.87 5.24
CA GLN A 74 -6.70 -5.57 4.55
C GLN A 74 -6.83 -4.08 4.20
N PHE A 75 -6.58 -3.18 5.16
CA PHE A 75 -6.72 -1.74 4.97
C PHE A 75 -5.87 -1.23 3.80
N PHE A 76 -4.58 -1.61 3.77
CA PHE A 76 -3.68 -1.15 2.71
C PHE A 76 -3.89 -1.89 1.40
N ALA A 77 -4.34 -3.15 1.43
CA ALA A 77 -4.75 -3.87 0.22
C ALA A 77 -5.95 -3.21 -0.47
N ASP A 78 -6.96 -2.78 0.30
CA ASP A 78 -8.13 -2.08 -0.25
C ASP A 78 -7.73 -0.75 -0.88
N ARG A 79 -6.90 0.06 -0.20
CA ARG A 79 -6.40 1.33 -0.73
C ARG A 79 -5.52 1.17 -1.97
N TYR A 80 -4.70 0.12 -2.01
CA TYR A 80 -3.93 -0.22 -3.20
C TYR A 80 -4.85 -0.56 -4.37
N ARG A 81 -5.87 -1.40 -4.16
CA ARG A 81 -6.86 -1.76 -5.19
C ARG A 81 -7.63 -0.56 -5.71
N ASP A 82 -8.09 0.32 -4.83
CA ASP A 82 -8.77 1.56 -5.24
C ASP A 82 -7.86 2.45 -6.09
N ARG A 83 -6.59 2.57 -5.70
CA ARG A 83 -5.60 3.34 -6.44
C ARG A 83 -5.30 2.73 -7.81
N SER A 84 -5.09 1.41 -7.88
CA SER A 84 -4.87 0.69 -9.13
C SER A 84 -6.05 0.90 -10.06
N ARG A 85 -7.27 0.68 -9.58
CA ARG A 85 -8.50 0.88 -10.35
C ARG A 85 -8.61 2.32 -10.87
N PHE A 86 -8.27 3.31 -10.05
CA PHE A 86 -8.28 4.70 -10.47
C PHE A 86 -7.23 4.98 -11.55
N ALA A 87 -6.02 4.42 -11.42
CA ALA A 87 -4.99 4.52 -12.45
C ALA A 87 -5.43 3.88 -13.77
N ASP A 88 -6.00 2.67 -13.72
CA ASP A 88 -6.53 1.95 -14.89
C ASP A 88 -7.65 2.76 -15.58
N LEU A 89 -8.53 3.39 -14.79
CA LEU A 89 -9.58 4.28 -15.31
C LEU A 89 -9.01 5.53 -15.97
N LEU A 90 -7.99 6.16 -15.38
CA LEU A 90 -7.33 7.33 -15.97
C LEU A 90 -6.63 6.98 -17.29
N GLU A 91 -5.98 5.80 -17.36
CA GLU A 91 -5.36 5.31 -18.57
C GLU A 91 -6.41 5.06 -19.67
N CYS A 92 -7.53 4.42 -19.32
CA CYS A 92 -8.65 4.22 -20.23
C CYS A 92 -9.21 5.56 -20.77
N VAL A 93 -9.38 6.57 -19.91
CA VAL A 93 -9.83 7.91 -20.32
C VAL A 93 -8.80 8.59 -21.22
N ALA A 94 -7.51 8.46 -20.94
CA ALA A 94 -6.45 9.03 -21.79
C ALA A 94 -6.45 8.41 -23.19
N VAL A 95 -6.64 7.09 -23.30
CA VAL A 95 -6.75 6.38 -24.59
C VAL A 95 -7.99 6.83 -25.36
N LEU A 96 -9.14 6.94 -24.70
CA LEU A 96 -10.40 7.37 -25.33
C LEU A 96 -10.37 8.85 -25.73
N GLY A 97 -9.81 9.73 -24.90
CA GLY A 97 -9.65 11.15 -25.18
C GLY A 97 -8.62 11.45 -26.28
N GLY A 98 -7.52 10.69 -26.32
CA GLY A 98 -6.54 10.75 -27.40
C GLY A 98 -7.12 10.28 -28.74
N SER A 99 -8.00 9.28 -28.71
CA SER A 99 -8.71 8.80 -29.91
C SER A 99 -9.77 9.79 -30.43
N ALA A 100 -10.35 10.61 -29.54
CA ALA A 100 -11.34 11.64 -29.91
C ALA A 100 -10.70 12.91 -30.53
N ASN A 101 -9.46 13.24 -30.16
CA ASN A 101 -8.72 14.41 -30.66
C ASN A 101 -7.82 14.11 -31.88
N ALA A 102 -7.78 12.86 -32.37
CA ALA A 102 -7.02 12.48 -33.56
C ALA A 102 -7.81 12.65 -34.89
N ARG A 103 -8.85 13.48 -34.90
CA ARG A 103 -9.65 13.81 -36.10
C ARG A 103 -9.54 15.28 -36.48
#